data_AF-A0A7X2LSI1-F1
#
_entry.id   AF-A0A7X2LSI1-F1
#
_cell.length_a   1.000
_cell.length_b   1.000
_cell.length_c   1.000
_cell.angle_alpha   90.00
_cell.angle_beta   90.00
_cell.angle_gamma   90.00
#
_symmetry.space_group_name_H-M   'P 1'
#
loop_
_entity.id
_entity.type
_entity.pdbx_description
1 polymer ?
#
loop_
_entity_poly.entity_id
_entity_poly.type
_entity_poly.pdbx_seq_one_letter_code
_entity_poly.pdbx_strand_id
1 'polypeptide(L)'
;MTTVAINFSQATIDALAAQRAGLPTAPTLGKVFDQVIQAGYKFSADHYYYSDILLEAPESWVTYPDGAYQYLYGVTKTGSTAGTITATKLEDYVPDAYKLVYEGQVKFGFTNTPGSGIVLSNDGGAINRVTLESHLPADNAQYDKVFGNTTIVLQGALSSDNAVQFNSTVTAVNISAENVLASTAIAGTINVSGNTVDVGLGTSSATLSGTVTSLKQTYADGSTFTISSPLAAASAMALDDRILSDSTYFTGNDTISVTMPATLSSAYAVNGGDGDDRITLTGGGGMLSANGGNGNDTIVLGDHGHTVKGGAGMDSAVFSGARATYKVTASTTATGDSTVAAIGGAADTLSGIERIQFDNANVALDITGNAGQAYRLYQAAFNRTPDLGGLGYWIKQMDNGMSILDMAANFTHAPEFATLYGANPSNAELVNNFYHNALHRDAEPAGFAYWLDVLDRKLVTAVEMLAMFSESAENQASVQPVIIAGIAYTPYG
;
A
#
# COMPACT_ATOMS: atom_id res chain seq x y z
N MET A 1 0.70 -7.57 -8.98
CA MET A 1 -0.53 -6.77 -8.90
C MET A 1 -1.30 -7.17 -7.67
N THR A 2 -0.98 -6.47 -6.60
CA THR A 2 -1.71 -6.42 -5.35
C THR A 2 -2.92 -5.54 -5.53
N THR A 3 -4.07 -6.02 -5.06
CA THR A 3 -5.28 -5.19 -4.98
C THR A 3 -5.60 -4.92 -3.52
N VAL A 4 -5.70 -3.64 -3.15
CA VAL A 4 -6.16 -3.18 -1.85
C VAL A 4 -7.48 -2.43 -2.00
N ALA A 5 -8.45 -2.73 -1.14
CA ALA A 5 -9.68 -1.96 -1.05
C ALA A 5 -10.03 -1.67 0.42
N ILE A 6 -10.29 -0.40 0.72
CA ILE A 6 -10.76 0.09 2.01
C ILE A 6 -12.10 0.79 1.79
N ASN A 7 -13.08 0.43 2.61
CA ASN A 7 -14.34 1.13 2.70
C ASN A 7 -14.74 1.21 4.17
N PHE A 8 -14.50 2.37 4.78
CA PHE A 8 -14.76 2.60 6.19
C PHE A 8 -15.88 3.60 6.40
N SER A 9 -16.80 3.28 7.31
CA SER A 9 -17.77 4.23 7.84
C SER A 9 -17.14 5.13 8.92
N GLN A 10 -17.88 6.18 9.31
CA GLN A 10 -17.47 7.02 10.44
C GLN A 10 -17.38 6.21 11.75
N ALA A 11 -18.32 5.31 12.01
CA ALA A 11 -18.34 4.51 13.22
C ALA A 11 -17.12 3.58 13.32
N THR A 12 -16.72 2.97 12.20
CA THR A 12 -15.51 2.13 12.14
C THR A 12 -14.25 2.97 12.36
N ILE A 13 -14.11 4.12 11.70
CA ILE A 13 -12.95 5.02 11.90
C ILE A 13 -12.84 5.48 13.36
N ASP A 14 -13.94 5.91 13.97
CA ASP A 14 -13.94 6.38 15.36
C ASP A 14 -13.55 5.25 16.33
N ALA A 15 -14.05 4.03 16.10
CA ALA A 15 -13.68 2.87 16.89
C ALA A 15 -12.20 2.49 16.73
N LEU A 16 -11.68 2.49 15.50
CA LEU A 16 -10.26 2.25 15.24
C LEU A 16 -9.37 3.32 15.87
N ALA A 17 -9.78 4.60 15.81
CA ALA A 17 -9.07 5.69 16.46
C ALA A 17 -9.02 5.52 17.99
N ALA A 18 -10.15 5.15 18.60
CA ALA A 18 -10.21 4.86 20.04
C ALA A 18 -9.33 3.68 20.44
N GLN A 19 -9.31 2.61 19.63
CA GLN A 19 -8.44 1.46 19.89
C GLN A 19 -6.97 1.83 19.77
N ARG A 20 -6.59 2.58 18.73
CA ARG A 20 -5.20 3.01 18.49
C ARG A 20 -4.68 3.95 19.57
N ALA A 21 -5.55 4.71 20.24
CA ALA A 21 -5.16 5.52 21.39
C ALA A 21 -4.70 4.68 22.60
N GLY A 22 -5.27 3.47 22.77
CA GLY A 22 -4.84 2.51 23.80
C GLY A 22 -3.75 1.55 23.34
N LEU A 23 -3.73 1.20 22.05
CA LEU A 23 -2.82 0.22 21.42
C LEU A 23 -2.25 0.80 20.12
N PRO A 24 -1.23 1.68 20.19
CA PRO A 24 -0.74 2.44 19.04
C PRO A 24 -0.02 1.57 18.00
N THR A 25 0.53 0.43 18.40
CA THR A 25 1.21 -0.51 17.51
C THR A 25 0.22 -1.36 16.71
N ALA A 26 0.57 -1.71 15.47
CA ALA A 26 -0.26 -2.59 14.66
C ALA A 26 -0.35 -4.00 15.24
N PRO A 27 -1.53 -4.66 15.25
CA PRO A 27 -1.59 -6.09 15.47
C PRO A 27 -0.83 -6.78 14.33
N THR A 28 0.07 -7.69 14.68
CA THR A 28 0.89 -8.38 13.68
C THR A 28 0.53 -9.85 13.58
N LEU A 29 0.77 -10.43 12.40
CA LEU A 29 0.54 -11.84 12.15
C LEU A 29 1.31 -12.74 13.13
N GLY A 30 2.55 -12.38 13.47
CA GLY A 30 3.35 -13.11 14.45
C GLY A 30 2.73 -13.13 15.84
N LYS A 31 2.15 -12.00 16.29
CA LYS A 31 1.53 -11.92 17.62
C LYS A 31 0.29 -12.79 17.76
N VAL A 32 -0.44 -13.03 16.68
CA VAL A 32 -1.57 -13.97 16.67
C VAL A 32 -1.11 -15.40 16.99
N PHE A 33 0.00 -15.84 16.39
CA PHE A 33 0.59 -17.14 16.69
C PHE A 33 1.18 -17.19 18.10
N ASP A 34 1.89 -16.14 18.52
CA ASP A 34 2.43 -16.03 19.88
C ASP A 34 1.32 -16.20 20.92
N GLN A 35 0.16 -15.55 20.75
CA GLN A 35 -0.98 -15.64 21.68
C GLN A 35 -1.48 -17.08 21.85
N VAL A 36 -1.63 -17.83 20.76
CA VAL A 36 -2.08 -19.23 20.80
C VAL A 36 -1.04 -20.13 21.49
N ILE A 37 0.24 -19.94 21.17
CA ILE A 37 1.34 -20.71 21.78
C ILE A 37 1.48 -20.39 23.27
N GLN A 38 1.40 -19.11 23.64
CA GLN A 38 1.47 -18.65 25.03
C GLN A 38 0.30 -19.18 25.87
N ALA A 39 -0.92 -19.23 25.32
CA ALA A 39 -2.05 -19.84 26.00
C ALA A 39 -1.78 -21.32 26.31
N GLY A 40 -1.38 -22.12 25.31
CA GLY A 40 -1.07 -23.54 25.52
C GLY A 40 0.10 -23.79 26.48
N TYR A 41 1.16 -22.98 26.37
CA TYR A 41 2.30 -23.05 27.29
C TYR A 41 1.89 -22.69 28.72
N LYS A 42 1.18 -21.57 28.91
CA LYS A 42 0.74 -21.10 30.23
C LYS A 42 -0.21 -22.10 30.89
N PHE A 43 -1.12 -22.71 30.13
CA PHE A 43 -1.95 -23.79 30.65
C PHE A 43 -1.08 -24.90 31.23
N SER A 44 -0.12 -25.42 30.46
CA SER A 44 0.76 -26.50 30.94
C SER A 44 1.62 -26.07 32.13
N ALA A 45 2.10 -24.82 32.14
CA ALA A 45 3.02 -24.30 33.13
C ALA A 45 2.35 -23.89 34.45
N ASP A 46 1.05 -23.60 34.48
CA ASP A 46 0.35 -23.23 35.72
C ASP A 46 -0.35 -24.44 36.37
N HIS A 47 -0.56 -25.53 35.62
CA HIS A 47 -1.41 -26.66 36.02
C HIS A 47 -0.64 -27.97 36.26
N TYR A 48 0.41 -27.94 37.11
CA TYR A 48 1.22 -29.13 37.43
C TYR A 48 0.48 -30.20 38.24
N TYR A 49 -0.55 -29.82 39.01
CA TYR A 49 -1.28 -30.72 39.91
C TYR A 49 -2.78 -30.65 39.65
N TYR A 50 -3.39 -31.79 39.32
CA TYR A 50 -4.83 -31.91 39.13
C TYR A 50 -5.57 -32.08 40.46
N SER A 51 -6.82 -31.64 40.51
CA SER A 51 -7.76 -31.88 41.62
C SER A 51 -8.52 -33.20 41.46
N ASP A 52 -8.92 -33.52 40.23
CA ASP A 52 -9.58 -34.78 39.88
C ASP A 52 -9.27 -35.15 38.42
N ILE A 53 -9.36 -36.44 38.09
CA ILE A 53 -8.99 -36.97 36.77
C ILE A 53 -9.82 -38.19 36.39
N LEU A 54 -10.33 -38.20 35.16
CA LEU A 54 -10.92 -39.37 34.51
C LEU A 54 -10.18 -39.64 33.21
N LEU A 55 -9.57 -40.82 33.10
CA LEU A 55 -8.90 -41.28 31.88
C LEU A 55 -9.60 -42.51 31.31
N GLU A 56 -10.77 -42.33 30.71
CA GLU A 56 -11.56 -43.41 30.11
C GLU A 56 -12.09 -43.04 28.72
N ALA A 57 -12.56 -44.05 27.98
CA ALA A 57 -13.28 -43.83 26.73
C ALA A 57 -14.79 -43.81 27.00
N PRO A 58 -15.59 -42.98 26.28
CA PRO A 58 -15.21 -42.15 25.14
C PRO A 58 -14.76 -40.72 25.49
N GLU A 59 -14.79 -40.35 26.76
CA GLU A 59 -14.48 -39.00 27.25
C GLU A 59 -13.54 -39.08 28.46
N SER A 60 -12.51 -38.24 28.46
CA SER A 60 -11.55 -38.10 29.54
C SER A 60 -11.44 -36.63 29.94
N TRP A 61 -11.11 -36.36 31.19
CA TRP A 61 -10.95 -35.00 31.66
C TRP A 61 -9.99 -34.92 32.85
N VAL A 62 -9.46 -33.73 33.07
CA VAL A 62 -8.62 -33.35 34.21
C VAL A 62 -9.15 -32.01 34.73
N THR A 63 -9.39 -31.87 36.02
CA THR A 63 -9.74 -30.58 36.63
C THR A 63 -8.60 -30.09 37.52
N TYR A 64 -8.54 -28.78 37.75
CA TYR A 64 -7.49 -28.14 38.52
C TYR A 64 -8.05 -27.32 39.70
N PRO A 65 -7.23 -27.01 40.74
CA PRO A 65 -7.70 -26.32 41.94
C PRO A 65 -8.27 -24.91 41.72
N ASP A 66 -7.85 -24.24 40.65
CA ASP A 66 -8.30 -22.90 40.27
C ASP A 66 -9.59 -22.90 39.42
N GLY A 67 -10.18 -24.09 39.19
CA GLY A 67 -11.38 -24.27 38.38
C GLY A 67 -11.10 -24.42 36.89
N ALA A 68 -9.83 -24.40 36.46
CA ALA A 68 -9.47 -24.79 35.11
C ALA A 68 -9.75 -26.28 34.86
N TYR A 69 -9.91 -26.64 33.59
CA TYR A 69 -10.04 -28.03 33.18
C TYR A 69 -9.41 -28.29 31.81
N GLN A 70 -9.07 -29.56 31.61
CA GLN A 70 -8.73 -30.14 30.33
C GLN A 70 -9.77 -31.23 30.01
N TYR A 71 -10.38 -31.18 28.84
CA TYR A 71 -11.39 -32.13 28.40
C TYR A 71 -11.02 -32.75 27.05
N LEU A 72 -11.03 -34.08 26.97
CA LEU A 72 -10.72 -34.85 25.77
C LEU A 72 -11.96 -35.57 25.26
N TYR A 73 -12.24 -35.40 23.97
CA TYR A 73 -13.41 -35.98 23.30
C TYR A 73 -13.00 -37.03 22.26
N GLY A 74 -13.84 -38.05 22.10
CA GLY A 74 -13.60 -39.13 21.14
C GLY A 74 -12.35 -39.93 21.52
N VAL A 75 -12.21 -40.23 22.81
CA VAL A 75 -11.04 -40.86 23.39
C VAL A 75 -10.95 -42.34 23.03
N THR A 76 -9.76 -42.76 22.63
CA THR A 76 -9.33 -44.15 22.64
C THR A 76 -8.17 -44.32 23.63
N LYS A 77 -8.22 -45.37 24.45
CA LYS A 77 -7.21 -45.66 25.48
C LYS A 77 -6.59 -47.03 25.21
N THR A 78 -5.27 -47.11 25.29
CA THR A 78 -4.50 -48.36 25.24
C THR A 78 -3.65 -48.48 26.50
N GLY A 79 -3.54 -49.68 27.07
CA GLY A 79 -2.84 -49.92 28.33
C GLY A 79 -3.70 -49.72 29.58
N SER A 80 -3.26 -50.29 30.70
CA SER A 80 -3.97 -50.24 32.00
C SER A 80 -3.25 -49.37 33.02
N THR A 81 -2.00 -49.72 33.36
CA THR A 81 -1.15 -48.98 34.31
C THR A 81 -0.30 -47.93 33.60
N ALA A 82 0.11 -48.18 32.37
CA ALA A 82 0.75 -47.20 31.51
C ALA A 82 0.32 -47.46 30.06
N GLY A 83 0.28 -46.40 29.25
CA GLY A 83 -0.09 -46.53 27.84
C GLY A 83 -0.38 -45.19 27.19
N THR A 84 -1.27 -45.19 26.20
CA THR A 84 -1.55 -44.04 25.36
C THR A 84 -3.04 -43.73 25.32
N ILE A 85 -3.36 -42.45 25.43
CA ILE A 85 -4.66 -41.86 25.15
C ILE A 85 -4.56 -41.09 23.84
N THR A 86 -5.54 -41.28 22.97
CA THR A 86 -5.69 -40.51 21.73
C THR A 86 -7.09 -39.92 21.70
N ALA A 87 -7.21 -38.65 21.33
CA ALA A 87 -8.48 -37.93 21.29
C ALA A 87 -8.64 -37.18 19.98
N THR A 88 -9.89 -36.91 19.60
CA THR A 88 -10.23 -36.14 18.39
C THR A 88 -10.31 -34.63 18.63
N LYS A 89 -10.50 -34.25 19.90
CA LYS A 89 -10.55 -32.86 20.34
C LYS A 89 -10.03 -32.76 21.78
N LEU A 90 -9.26 -31.72 22.04
CA LEU A 90 -8.79 -31.30 23.36
C LEU A 90 -9.33 -29.90 23.63
N GLU A 91 -9.86 -29.67 24.83
CA GLU A 91 -10.34 -28.37 25.29
C GLU A 91 -9.69 -28.03 26.63
N ASP A 92 -8.84 -27.01 26.62
CA ASP A 92 -8.23 -26.42 27.81
C ASP A 92 -9.02 -25.14 28.15
N TYR A 93 -9.55 -25.05 29.36
CA TYR A 93 -10.32 -23.90 29.82
C TYR A 93 -9.73 -23.34 31.09
N VAL A 94 -9.57 -22.01 31.13
CA VAL A 94 -9.15 -21.25 32.31
C VAL A 94 -10.24 -20.21 32.61
N PRO A 95 -10.89 -20.27 33.80
CA PRO A 95 -11.92 -19.31 34.20
C PRO A 95 -11.44 -17.87 34.08
N ASP A 96 -12.33 -16.98 33.62
CA ASP A 96 -12.09 -15.54 33.48
C ASP A 96 -10.84 -15.18 32.65
N ALA A 97 -10.38 -16.10 31.78
CA ALA A 97 -9.18 -15.93 30.97
C ALA A 97 -9.40 -16.37 29.52
N TYR A 98 -9.43 -17.68 29.24
CA TYR A 98 -9.56 -18.18 27.87
C TYR A 98 -10.00 -19.64 27.80
N LYS A 99 -10.43 -20.03 26.59
CA LYS A 99 -10.67 -21.42 26.17
C LYS A 99 -9.82 -21.71 24.95
N LEU A 100 -9.03 -22.77 24.99
CA LEU A 100 -8.14 -23.20 23.92
C LEU A 100 -8.53 -24.61 23.47
N VAL A 101 -8.95 -24.73 22.21
CA VAL A 101 -9.47 -25.96 21.64
C VAL A 101 -8.56 -26.43 20.51
N TYR A 102 -8.11 -27.68 20.57
CA TYR A 102 -7.37 -28.35 19.50
C TYR A 102 -8.26 -29.41 18.87
N GLU A 103 -8.37 -29.40 17.55
CA GLU A 103 -9.12 -30.39 16.76
C GLU A 103 -8.18 -31.13 15.81
N GLY A 104 -8.40 -32.43 15.65
CA GLY A 104 -7.54 -33.32 14.87
C GLY A 104 -7.29 -34.61 15.62
N GLN A 105 -6.03 -35.01 15.76
CA GLN A 105 -5.61 -36.13 16.60
C GLN A 105 -4.64 -35.61 17.66
N VAL A 106 -5.02 -35.68 18.93
CA VAL A 106 -4.16 -35.36 20.07
C VAL A 106 -3.75 -36.66 20.76
N LYS A 107 -2.49 -36.78 21.18
CA LYS A 107 -1.96 -38.00 21.81
C LYS A 107 -1.26 -37.68 23.13
N PHE A 108 -1.60 -38.44 24.16
CA PHE A 108 -0.95 -38.37 25.47
C PHE A 108 -0.46 -39.75 25.91
N GLY A 109 0.75 -39.82 26.44
CA GLY A 109 1.20 -40.96 27.24
C GLY A 109 0.65 -40.82 28.66
N PHE A 110 0.37 -41.94 29.33
CA PHE A 110 0.02 -41.93 30.75
C PHE A 110 0.77 -43.02 31.52
N THR A 111 1.09 -42.74 32.78
CA THR A 111 1.57 -43.72 33.76
C THR A 111 0.87 -43.51 35.10
N ASN A 112 0.18 -44.54 35.58
CA ASN A 112 -0.48 -44.57 36.88
C ASN A 112 0.44 -45.25 37.89
N THR A 113 0.95 -44.48 38.85
CA THR A 113 1.80 -44.99 39.93
C THR A 113 1.01 -45.05 41.23
N PRO A 114 0.84 -46.22 41.86
CA PRO A 114 0.11 -46.34 43.11
C PRO A 114 0.65 -45.37 44.18
N GLY A 115 -0.20 -44.51 44.71
CA GLY A 115 0.17 -43.50 45.70
C GLY A 115 0.81 -42.21 45.16
N SER A 116 1.14 -42.14 43.87
CA SER A 116 1.70 -40.93 43.23
C SER A 116 0.80 -40.35 42.12
N GLY A 117 -0.35 -40.97 41.86
CA GLY A 117 -1.34 -40.49 40.88
C GLY A 117 -0.99 -40.84 39.44
N ILE A 118 -1.65 -40.18 38.50
CA ILE A 118 -1.42 -40.35 37.07
C ILE A 118 -0.54 -39.22 36.55
N VAL A 119 0.51 -39.58 35.83
CA VAL A 119 1.36 -38.65 35.08
C VAL A 119 0.97 -38.72 33.61
N LEU A 120 0.72 -37.56 32.99
CA LEU A 120 0.47 -37.41 31.56
C LEU A 120 1.73 -36.85 30.88
N SER A 121 2.05 -37.36 29.69
CA SER A 121 3.04 -36.79 28.77
C SER A 121 2.36 -36.39 27.48
N ASN A 122 2.69 -35.21 26.93
CA ASN A 122 2.27 -34.85 25.58
C ASN A 122 3.11 -35.65 24.58
N ASP A 123 2.46 -36.52 23.82
CA ASP A 123 3.09 -37.37 22.80
C ASP A 123 2.88 -36.80 21.38
N GLY A 124 2.39 -35.55 21.28
CA GLY A 124 2.15 -34.84 20.03
C GLY A 124 0.82 -35.19 19.39
N GLY A 125 0.74 -35.02 18.07
CA GLY A 125 -0.49 -35.26 17.33
C GLY A 125 -0.50 -34.64 15.94
N ALA A 126 -1.58 -34.93 15.21
CA ALA A 126 -1.87 -34.31 13.93
C ALA A 126 -3.05 -33.34 14.12
N ILE A 127 -2.74 -32.09 14.47
CA ILE A 127 -3.74 -31.06 14.72
C ILE A 127 -4.04 -30.35 13.40
N ASN A 128 -5.31 -30.15 13.10
CA ASN A 128 -5.73 -29.47 11.87
C ASN A 128 -6.40 -28.12 12.12
N ARG A 129 -6.85 -27.88 13.36
CA ARG A 129 -7.45 -26.62 13.77
C ARG A 129 -7.18 -26.34 15.24
N VAL A 130 -6.85 -25.09 15.55
CA VAL A 130 -6.72 -24.58 16.92
C VAL A 130 -7.59 -23.35 17.06
N THR A 131 -8.39 -23.28 18.12
CA THR A 131 -9.25 -22.15 18.43
C THR A 131 -8.91 -21.61 19.81
N LEU A 132 -8.49 -20.35 19.90
CA LEU A 132 -8.32 -19.62 21.16
C LEU A 132 -9.45 -18.59 21.28
N GLU A 133 -10.27 -18.71 22.32
CA GLU A 133 -11.30 -17.74 22.69
C GLU A 133 -10.88 -17.05 23.98
N SER A 134 -10.84 -15.72 24.03
CA SER A 134 -10.72 -15.02 25.30
C SER A 134 -12.07 -14.99 26.02
N HIS A 135 -12.04 -15.06 27.34
CA HIS A 135 -13.20 -15.02 28.23
C HIS A 135 -12.93 -14.06 29.39
N LEU A 136 -12.37 -12.89 29.07
CA LEU A 136 -12.04 -11.88 30.07
C LEU A 136 -13.30 -11.13 30.52
N PRO A 137 -13.49 -10.92 31.84
CA PRO A 137 -14.52 -10.02 32.36
C PRO A 137 -14.32 -8.58 31.87
N ALA A 138 -15.40 -7.83 31.66
CA ALA A 138 -15.35 -6.47 31.13
C ALA A 138 -14.63 -5.44 32.05
N ASP A 139 -14.46 -5.78 33.34
CA ASP A 139 -13.70 -5.00 34.32
C ASP A 139 -12.21 -5.39 34.39
N ASN A 140 -11.80 -6.46 33.69
CA ASN A 140 -10.41 -6.86 33.60
C ASN A 140 -9.58 -5.80 32.86
N ALA A 141 -8.39 -5.48 33.38
CA ALA A 141 -7.51 -4.48 32.77
C ALA A 141 -7.01 -4.85 31.36
N GLN A 142 -6.99 -6.14 31.03
CA GLN A 142 -6.60 -6.66 29.71
C GLN A 142 -7.77 -6.75 28.72
N TYR A 143 -9.01 -6.49 29.16
CA TYR A 143 -10.17 -6.50 28.29
C TYR A 143 -10.14 -5.28 27.36
N ASP A 144 -10.16 -5.54 26.04
CA ASP A 144 -10.23 -4.47 25.04
C ASP A 144 -11.65 -3.89 25.04
N LYS A 145 -11.79 -2.65 25.51
CA LYS A 145 -13.11 -2.00 25.61
C LYS A 145 -13.74 -1.67 24.26
N VAL A 146 -12.96 -1.69 23.17
CA VAL A 146 -13.44 -1.43 21.81
C VAL A 146 -13.84 -2.75 21.15
N PHE A 147 -12.95 -3.75 21.17
CA PHE A 147 -13.18 -5.01 20.47
C PHE A 147 -13.88 -6.08 21.31
N GLY A 148 -13.73 -6.04 22.62
CA GLY A 148 -14.21 -7.05 23.55
C GLY A 148 -13.37 -8.33 23.52
N ASN A 149 -13.96 -9.45 23.89
CA ASN A 149 -13.30 -10.74 23.72
C ASN A 149 -13.09 -11.08 22.25
N THR A 150 -12.06 -11.89 21.99
CA THR A 150 -11.64 -12.29 20.66
C THR A 150 -11.66 -13.80 20.51
N THR A 151 -11.84 -14.27 19.28
CA THR A 151 -11.67 -15.67 18.89
C THR A 151 -10.64 -15.72 17.77
N ILE A 152 -9.58 -16.50 17.95
CA ILE A 152 -8.55 -16.78 16.94
C ILE A 152 -8.70 -18.24 16.53
N VAL A 153 -8.82 -18.50 15.23
CA VAL A 153 -8.89 -19.84 14.65
C VAL A 153 -7.76 -20.02 13.65
N LEU A 154 -6.84 -20.93 13.95
CA LEU A 154 -5.78 -21.37 13.05
C LEU A 154 -6.20 -22.68 12.37
N GLN A 155 -6.01 -22.81 11.06
CA GLN A 155 -6.30 -24.04 10.32
C GLN A 155 -5.12 -24.41 9.42
N GLY A 156 -4.73 -25.69 9.39
CA GLY A 156 -3.62 -26.16 8.55
C GLY A 156 -3.09 -27.52 8.99
N ALA A 157 -1.82 -27.79 8.71
CA ALA A 157 -1.08 -28.90 9.30
C ALA A 157 -0.28 -28.37 10.49
N LEU A 158 -0.83 -28.56 11.69
CA LEU A 158 -0.29 -28.01 12.92
C LEU A 158 0.38 -29.13 13.71
N SER A 159 1.67 -28.98 13.97
CA SER A 159 2.43 -29.95 14.76
C SER A 159 3.34 -29.26 15.77
N SER A 160 3.28 -29.74 17.00
CA SER A 160 4.38 -29.64 17.95
C SER A 160 5.08 -30.99 17.92
N ASP A 161 6.38 -31.01 17.64
CA ASP A 161 7.13 -32.23 17.90
C ASP A 161 7.25 -32.41 19.44
N ASN A 162 7.61 -33.61 19.90
CA ASN A 162 7.83 -33.85 21.34
C ASN A 162 9.05 -33.08 21.89
N ALA A 163 9.67 -32.21 21.08
CA ALA A 163 10.72 -31.33 21.49
C ALA A 163 10.17 -29.92 21.72
N VAL A 164 11.04 -29.08 22.22
CA VAL A 164 10.78 -27.68 22.51
C VAL A 164 10.44 -26.89 21.23
N GLN A 165 10.51 -27.49 20.03
CA GLN A 165 10.33 -26.83 18.75
C GLN A 165 8.95 -27.15 18.15
N PHE A 166 8.41 -26.21 17.37
CA PHE A 166 7.24 -26.45 16.55
C PHE A 166 7.53 -26.07 15.10
N ASN A 167 6.90 -26.80 14.19
CA ASN A 167 6.95 -26.57 12.75
C ASN A 167 5.57 -26.88 12.18
N SER A 168 4.88 -25.84 11.70
CA SER A 168 3.51 -25.95 11.25
C SER A 168 3.32 -25.22 9.93
N THR A 169 2.36 -25.66 9.13
CA THR A 169 1.90 -24.94 7.94
C THR A 169 0.45 -24.55 8.14
N VAL A 170 0.19 -23.26 8.23
CA VAL A 170 -1.13 -22.67 8.45
C VAL A 170 -1.67 -22.17 7.12
N THR A 171 -2.87 -22.61 6.78
CA THR A 171 -3.56 -22.29 5.52
C THR A 171 -4.61 -21.21 5.67
N ALA A 172 -5.18 -21.07 6.88
CA ALA A 172 -6.11 -20.00 7.19
C ALA A 172 -5.97 -19.54 8.65
N VAL A 173 -6.11 -18.23 8.86
CA VAL A 173 -6.24 -17.59 10.18
C VAL A 173 -7.54 -16.79 10.15
N ASN A 174 -8.46 -17.10 11.06
CA ASN A 174 -9.69 -16.31 11.23
C ASN A 174 -9.70 -15.70 12.63
N ILE A 175 -10.03 -14.42 12.72
CA ILE A 175 -10.11 -13.69 13.98
C ILE A 175 -11.46 -12.99 14.03
N SER A 176 -12.19 -13.06 15.13
CA SER A 176 -13.40 -12.25 15.36
C SER A 176 -13.33 -11.61 16.74
N ALA A 177 -14.10 -10.55 16.94
CA ALA A 177 -14.27 -9.91 18.23
C ALA A 177 -15.76 -9.69 18.53
N GLU A 178 -16.10 -9.48 19.80
CA GLU A 178 -17.50 -9.33 20.25
C GLU A 178 -18.21 -8.13 19.62
N ASN A 179 -17.51 -7.00 19.45
CA ASN A 179 -18.15 -5.71 19.16
C ASN A 179 -17.91 -5.21 17.74
N VAL A 180 -16.72 -4.66 17.46
CA VAL A 180 -16.46 -3.85 16.25
C VAL A 180 -16.00 -4.71 15.06
N LEU A 181 -15.15 -5.71 15.31
CA LEU A 181 -14.58 -6.59 14.28
C LEU A 181 -15.42 -7.86 14.12
N ALA A 182 -16.20 -7.95 13.05
CA ALA A 182 -16.97 -9.16 12.76
C ALA A 182 -16.05 -10.31 12.33
N SER A 183 -15.06 -10.04 11.48
CA SER A 183 -14.06 -11.03 11.08
C SER A 183 -12.80 -10.41 10.48
N THR A 184 -11.64 -10.98 10.76
CA THR A 184 -10.43 -10.96 9.93
C THR A 184 -10.24 -12.36 9.37
N ALA A 185 -10.13 -12.52 8.07
CA ALA A 185 -9.86 -13.77 7.39
C ALA A 185 -8.57 -13.65 6.58
N ILE A 186 -7.60 -14.51 6.88
CA ILE A 186 -6.30 -14.59 6.23
C ILE A 186 -6.19 -15.95 5.58
N ALA A 187 -5.81 -16.01 4.31
CA ALA A 187 -5.59 -17.26 3.60
C ALA A 187 -4.21 -17.25 2.95
N GLY A 188 -3.56 -18.40 2.89
CA GLY A 188 -2.26 -18.54 2.24
C GLY A 188 -1.58 -19.86 2.57
N THR A 189 -0.25 -19.88 2.43
CA THR A 189 0.61 -20.96 2.92
C THR A 189 1.63 -20.33 3.85
N ILE A 190 1.32 -20.31 5.14
CA ILE A 190 2.11 -19.65 6.18
C ILE A 190 2.86 -20.73 6.95
N ASN A 191 4.18 -20.80 6.79
CA ASN A 191 5.01 -21.67 7.60
C ASN A 191 5.33 -20.97 8.91
N VAL A 192 5.08 -21.65 10.03
CA VAL A 192 5.28 -21.13 11.38
C VAL A 192 6.23 -22.05 12.11
N SER A 193 7.32 -21.51 12.61
CA SER A 193 8.29 -22.27 13.39
C SER A 193 8.82 -21.47 14.57
N GLY A 194 9.37 -22.18 15.54
CA GLY A 194 9.97 -21.55 16.72
C GLY A 194 10.08 -22.50 17.90
N ASN A 195 10.49 -21.94 19.02
CA ASN A 195 10.64 -22.63 20.29
C ASN A 195 9.41 -22.35 21.18
N THR A 196 8.66 -23.39 21.52
CA THR A 196 7.45 -23.34 22.34
C THR A 196 7.70 -22.71 23.71
N VAL A 197 8.85 -22.99 24.34
CA VAL A 197 9.21 -22.43 25.65
C VAL A 197 9.54 -20.96 25.53
N ASP A 198 10.38 -20.58 24.57
CA ASP A 198 10.80 -19.18 24.41
C ASP A 198 9.63 -18.30 23.99
N VAL A 199 8.78 -18.76 23.06
CA VAL A 199 7.57 -18.03 22.67
C VAL A 199 6.56 -18.00 23.82
N GLY A 200 6.39 -19.13 24.51
CA GLY A 200 5.49 -19.28 25.66
C GLY A 200 5.83 -18.37 26.84
N LEU A 201 7.13 -18.17 27.10
CA LEU A 201 7.63 -17.21 28.10
C LEU A 201 7.68 -15.76 27.58
N GLY A 202 7.42 -15.54 26.28
CA GLY A 202 7.52 -14.24 25.64
C GLY A 202 8.94 -13.72 25.48
N THR A 203 9.95 -14.58 25.56
CA THR A 203 11.37 -14.25 25.32
C THR A 203 11.73 -14.26 23.84
N SER A 204 10.88 -14.86 22.99
CA SER A 204 10.95 -14.80 21.53
C SER A 204 9.54 -14.74 20.90
N SER A 205 9.49 -14.65 19.57
CA SER A 205 8.26 -14.74 18.79
C SER A 205 8.36 -15.84 17.75
N ALA A 206 7.21 -16.35 17.32
CA ALA A 206 7.12 -17.27 16.19
C ALA A 206 7.77 -16.67 14.94
N THR A 207 8.56 -17.48 14.24
CA THR A 207 9.15 -17.14 12.94
C THR A 207 8.19 -17.55 11.84
N LEU A 208 7.88 -16.61 10.95
CA LEU A 208 6.93 -16.82 9.86
C LEU A 208 7.64 -16.73 8.50
N SER A 209 7.21 -17.57 7.57
CA SER A 209 7.60 -17.50 6.16
C SER A 209 6.49 -18.03 5.26
N GLY A 210 6.69 -17.95 3.93
CA GLY A 210 5.69 -18.36 2.95
C GLY A 210 4.89 -17.16 2.44
N THR A 211 3.60 -17.37 2.18
CA THR A 211 2.79 -16.41 1.43
C THR A 211 1.40 -16.25 2.03
N VAL A 212 0.98 -15.00 2.23
CA VAL A 212 -0.42 -14.64 2.46
C VAL A 212 -1.02 -14.30 1.10
N THR A 213 -2.09 -14.96 0.70
CA THR A 213 -2.79 -14.73 -0.59
C THR A 213 -3.97 -13.77 -0.48
N SER A 214 -4.55 -13.66 0.72
CA SER A 214 -5.60 -12.69 1.01
C SER A 214 -5.62 -12.33 2.49
N LEU A 215 -5.95 -11.08 2.78
CA LEU A 215 -6.30 -10.57 4.10
C LEU A 215 -7.60 -9.78 3.95
N LYS A 216 -8.66 -10.18 4.65
CA LYS A 216 -9.96 -9.49 4.61
C LYS A 216 -10.46 -9.23 6.01
N GLN A 217 -10.67 -7.96 6.34
CA GLN A 217 -11.39 -7.53 7.52
C GLN A 217 -12.81 -7.09 7.14
N THR A 218 -13.77 -7.44 7.98
CA THR A 218 -15.17 -7.02 7.90
C THR A 218 -15.60 -6.60 9.29
N TYR A 219 -16.17 -5.40 9.37
CA TYR A 219 -16.64 -4.79 10.60
C TYR A 219 -18.15 -4.96 10.74
N ALA A 220 -18.67 -4.80 11.96
CA ALA A 220 -20.09 -5.04 12.26
C ALA A 220 -21.04 -4.12 11.47
N ASP A 221 -20.58 -2.93 11.06
CA ASP A 221 -21.34 -1.98 10.25
C ASP A 221 -21.25 -2.22 8.73
N GLY A 222 -20.56 -3.28 8.30
CA GLY A 222 -20.32 -3.60 6.89
C GLY A 222 -19.09 -2.94 6.28
N SER A 223 -18.35 -2.13 7.03
CA SER A 223 -17.04 -1.61 6.60
C SER A 223 -16.07 -2.76 6.31
N THR A 224 -15.13 -2.54 5.40
CA THR A 224 -14.19 -3.58 4.96
C THR A 224 -12.80 -3.03 4.70
N PHE A 225 -11.80 -3.88 4.96
CA PHE A 225 -10.44 -3.72 4.45
C PHE A 225 -10.03 -5.05 3.80
N THR A 226 -9.55 -5.00 2.56
CA THR A 226 -9.14 -6.21 1.84
C THR A 226 -7.82 -6.01 1.12
N ILE A 227 -6.97 -7.03 1.19
CA ILE A 227 -5.82 -7.25 0.32
C ILE A 227 -6.02 -8.56 -0.41
N SER A 228 -5.90 -8.53 -1.74
CA SER A 228 -5.91 -9.70 -2.62
C SER A 228 -4.61 -9.74 -3.40
N SER A 229 -3.63 -10.47 -2.88
CA SER A 229 -2.30 -10.63 -3.48
C SER A 229 -1.45 -11.63 -2.70
N PRO A 230 -0.51 -12.33 -3.35
CA PRO A 230 0.62 -12.95 -2.68
C PRO A 230 1.50 -11.89 -1.99
N LEU A 231 1.38 -11.76 -0.68
CA LEU A 231 2.31 -11.04 0.19
C LEU A 231 3.24 -12.02 0.89
N ALA A 232 4.47 -11.59 1.18
CA ALA A 232 5.37 -12.37 2.02
C ALA A 232 4.80 -12.49 3.44
N ALA A 233 4.65 -13.71 3.94
CA ALA A 233 4.25 -13.93 5.33
C ALA A 233 5.44 -13.62 6.25
N ALA A 234 5.25 -12.66 7.17
CA ALA A 234 6.29 -12.24 8.12
C ALA A 234 5.69 -11.95 9.50
N SER A 235 6.48 -12.14 10.57
CA SER A 235 6.02 -11.92 11.94
C SER A 235 5.62 -10.47 12.21
N ALA A 236 6.23 -9.52 11.49
CA ALA A 236 5.96 -8.08 11.58
C ALA A 236 4.81 -7.59 10.68
N MET A 237 4.25 -8.45 9.81
CA MET A 237 3.17 -8.07 8.90
C MET A 237 1.97 -7.56 9.70
N ALA A 238 1.58 -6.31 9.48
CA ALA A 238 0.39 -5.73 10.07
C ALA A 238 -0.88 -6.42 9.53
N LEU A 239 -1.87 -6.61 10.39
CA LEU A 239 -3.14 -7.26 10.04
C LEU A 239 -4.28 -6.28 9.73
N ASP A 240 -3.99 -4.99 9.78
CA ASP A 240 -4.93 -3.93 9.45
C ASP A 240 -4.39 -3.01 8.37
N ASP A 241 -5.14 -1.96 8.07
CA ASP A 241 -4.88 -0.98 7.04
C ASP A 241 -3.54 -0.24 7.20
N ARG A 242 -2.89 -0.30 8.38
CA ARG A 242 -1.55 0.27 8.58
C ARG A 242 -0.47 -0.44 7.76
N ILE A 243 -0.75 -1.61 7.18
CA ILE A 243 0.16 -2.24 6.21
C ILE A 243 0.46 -1.34 5.01
N LEU A 244 -0.45 -0.43 4.62
CA LEU A 244 -0.23 0.57 3.57
C LEU A 244 0.86 1.60 3.90
N SER A 245 1.36 1.65 5.13
CA SER A 245 2.51 2.48 5.49
C SER A 245 3.86 1.84 5.18
N ASP A 246 3.89 0.55 4.85
CA ASP A 246 5.10 -0.20 4.51
C ASP A 246 5.11 -0.54 3.02
N SER A 247 5.81 0.29 2.23
CA SER A 247 5.92 0.12 0.79
C SER A 247 6.62 -1.17 0.37
N THR A 248 7.30 -1.88 1.27
CA THR A 248 7.99 -3.14 0.92
C THR A 248 7.03 -4.28 0.56
N TYR A 249 5.74 -4.15 0.91
CA TYR A 249 4.68 -5.06 0.48
C TYR A 249 4.08 -4.72 -0.90
N PHE A 250 4.45 -3.58 -1.48
CA PHE A 250 3.88 -3.03 -2.71
C PHE A 250 5.02 -2.69 -3.70
N THR A 251 5.60 -3.73 -4.30
CA THR A 251 6.82 -3.60 -5.14
C THR A 251 6.59 -3.79 -6.63
N GLY A 252 5.34 -3.93 -7.05
CA GLY A 252 4.99 -3.94 -8.47
C GLY A 252 3.67 -3.22 -8.69
N ASN A 253 3.20 -3.20 -9.94
CA ASN A 253 2.01 -2.43 -10.30
C ASN A 253 0.79 -2.92 -9.53
N ASP A 254 0.27 -2.06 -8.65
CA ASP A 254 -0.77 -2.36 -7.69
C ASP A 254 -2.00 -1.48 -7.92
N THR A 255 -3.12 -1.87 -7.31
CA THR A 255 -4.36 -1.09 -7.35
C THR A 255 -4.89 -0.92 -5.94
N ILE A 256 -4.97 0.33 -5.50
CA ILE A 256 -5.37 0.69 -4.14
C ILE A 256 -6.60 1.58 -4.24
N SER A 257 -7.71 1.18 -3.63
CA SER A 257 -8.94 1.96 -3.57
C SER A 257 -9.30 2.26 -2.12
N VAL A 258 -9.41 3.54 -1.78
CA VAL A 258 -9.66 3.99 -0.41
C VAL A 258 -10.89 4.88 -0.38
N THR A 259 -11.95 4.39 0.27
CA THR A 259 -13.16 5.14 0.59
C THR A 259 -13.22 5.34 2.10
N MET A 260 -13.15 6.61 2.49
CA MET A 260 -13.19 7.08 3.87
C MET A 260 -14.47 7.88 4.14
N PRO A 261 -14.90 8.01 5.40
CA PRO A 261 -16.01 8.89 5.73
C PRO A 261 -15.63 10.37 5.51
N ALA A 262 -16.61 11.26 5.58
CA ALA A 262 -16.42 12.69 5.30
C ALA A 262 -15.49 13.40 6.29
N THR A 263 -15.20 12.82 7.45
CA THR A 263 -14.31 13.38 8.47
C THR A 263 -13.40 12.32 9.07
N LEU A 264 -12.12 12.65 9.26
CA LEU A 264 -11.16 11.81 9.95
C LEU A 264 -10.69 12.50 11.24
N SER A 265 -10.36 11.71 12.25
CA SER A 265 -9.78 12.20 13.51
C SER A 265 -8.27 12.47 13.41
N SER A 266 -7.62 11.91 12.39
CA SER A 266 -6.18 12.00 12.14
C SER A 266 -5.89 11.85 10.64
N ALA A 267 -4.74 12.36 10.21
CA ALA A 267 -4.31 12.21 8.81
C ALA A 267 -4.16 10.74 8.44
N TYR A 268 -4.54 10.41 7.21
CA TYR A 268 -4.46 9.07 6.63
C TYR A 268 -3.65 9.12 5.35
N ALA A 269 -2.56 8.36 5.28
CA ALA A 269 -1.68 8.33 4.13
C ALA A 269 -1.70 6.95 3.46
N VAL A 270 -1.82 6.96 2.14
CA VAL A 270 -1.70 5.79 1.26
C VAL A 270 -0.37 5.86 0.52
N ASN A 271 0.37 4.75 0.46
CA ASN A 271 1.60 4.66 -0.35
C ASN A 271 1.43 3.57 -1.41
N GLY A 272 1.74 3.89 -2.67
CA GLY A 272 1.75 2.96 -3.80
C GLY A 272 2.96 2.03 -3.74
N GLY A 273 4.18 2.59 -3.65
CA GLY A 273 5.40 1.81 -3.49
C GLY A 273 6.27 1.83 -4.74
N ASP A 274 6.73 0.67 -5.20
CA ASP A 274 7.39 0.55 -6.51
C ASP A 274 6.40 -0.05 -7.53
N GLY A 275 6.49 0.40 -8.79
CA GLY A 275 5.64 -0.06 -9.89
C GLY A 275 4.72 1.05 -10.39
N ASP A 276 4.04 0.81 -11.52
CA ASP A 276 3.06 1.75 -12.04
C ASP A 276 1.72 1.51 -11.31
N ASP A 277 1.44 2.27 -10.26
CA ASP A 277 0.31 2.04 -9.38
C ASP A 277 -0.94 2.82 -9.78
N ARG A 278 -2.10 2.25 -9.43
CA ARG A 278 -3.39 2.94 -9.54
C ARG A 278 -4.00 3.15 -8.16
N ILE A 279 -4.01 4.39 -7.68
CA ILE A 279 -4.54 4.76 -6.37
C ILE A 279 -5.85 5.54 -6.56
N THR A 280 -6.93 5.16 -5.90
CA THR A 280 -8.21 5.89 -5.91
C THR A 280 -8.55 6.36 -4.51
N LEU A 281 -8.79 7.65 -4.35
CA LEU A 281 -9.13 8.29 -3.09
C LEU A 281 -10.57 8.80 -3.12
N THR A 282 -11.31 8.61 -2.02
CA THR A 282 -12.63 9.20 -1.81
C THR A 282 -12.85 9.48 -0.33
N GLY A 283 -13.33 10.69 0.00
CA GLY A 283 -13.67 11.13 1.35
C GLY A 283 -12.46 11.63 2.13
N GLY A 284 -12.52 11.48 3.46
CA GLY A 284 -11.42 11.82 4.35
C GLY A 284 -11.37 13.28 4.81
N GLY A 285 -12.28 14.14 4.34
CA GLY A 285 -12.48 15.49 4.88
C GLY A 285 -11.25 16.41 4.77
N GLY A 286 -10.42 16.21 3.75
CA GLY A 286 -9.17 16.94 3.56
C GLY A 286 -7.96 16.38 4.32
N MET A 287 -8.11 15.21 4.96
CA MET A 287 -7.05 14.55 5.74
C MET A 287 -6.57 13.23 5.11
N LEU A 288 -7.02 12.92 3.90
CA LEU A 288 -6.62 11.75 3.14
C LEU A 288 -5.59 12.13 2.08
N SER A 289 -4.43 11.48 2.11
CA SER A 289 -3.33 11.70 1.18
C SER A 289 -2.86 10.42 0.48
N ALA A 290 -2.22 10.58 -0.68
CA ALA A 290 -1.54 9.51 -1.39
C ALA A 290 -0.13 9.92 -1.83
N ASN A 291 0.76 8.94 -1.88
CA ASN A 291 2.08 9.00 -2.48
C ASN A 291 2.20 7.82 -3.45
N GLY A 292 2.36 8.09 -4.75
CA GLY A 292 2.51 7.06 -5.78
C GLY A 292 3.77 6.22 -5.52
N GLY A 293 4.94 6.87 -5.53
CA GLY A 293 6.21 6.22 -5.21
C GLY A 293 7.15 6.20 -6.40
N ASN A 294 7.66 5.03 -6.78
CA ASN A 294 8.52 4.85 -7.95
C ASN A 294 7.70 4.21 -9.06
N GLY A 295 7.67 4.80 -10.25
CA GLY A 295 6.89 4.29 -11.37
C GLY A 295 6.04 5.40 -11.97
N ASN A 296 5.27 5.06 -13.00
CA ASN A 296 4.32 6.00 -13.61
C ASN A 296 2.95 5.79 -12.97
N ASP A 297 2.66 6.56 -11.93
CA ASP A 297 1.49 6.33 -11.09
C ASP A 297 0.26 7.07 -11.61
N THR A 298 -0.91 6.47 -11.37
CA THR A 298 -2.21 7.08 -11.66
C THR A 298 -3.02 7.24 -10.37
N ILE A 299 -3.20 8.48 -9.95
CA ILE A 299 -3.98 8.84 -8.76
C ILE A 299 -5.34 9.40 -9.18
N VAL A 300 -6.40 8.69 -8.86
CA VAL A 300 -7.80 9.05 -9.12
C VAL A 300 -8.40 9.74 -7.91
N LEU A 301 -8.86 10.97 -8.10
CA LEU A 301 -9.49 11.79 -7.08
C LEU A 301 -11.01 11.75 -7.25
N GLY A 302 -11.65 10.95 -6.40
CA GLY A 302 -13.11 10.75 -6.40
C GLY A 302 -13.88 11.93 -5.83
N ASP A 303 -13.23 12.73 -4.99
CA ASP A 303 -13.70 14.01 -4.47
C ASP A 303 -12.53 15.01 -4.34
N HIS A 304 -12.55 15.90 -3.35
CA HIS A 304 -11.66 17.05 -3.29
C HIS A 304 -11.01 17.24 -1.91
N GLY A 305 -9.90 17.97 -1.87
CA GLY A 305 -9.17 18.30 -0.63
C GLY A 305 -8.03 17.35 -0.31
N HIS A 306 -7.62 16.52 -1.25
CA HIS A 306 -6.54 15.55 -1.04
C HIS A 306 -5.17 16.19 -1.17
N THR A 307 -4.20 15.58 -0.50
CA THR A 307 -2.78 15.85 -0.78
C THR A 307 -2.20 14.67 -1.52
N VAL A 308 -1.71 14.89 -2.74
CA VAL A 308 -1.16 13.85 -3.60
C VAL A 308 0.28 14.17 -3.95
N LYS A 309 1.10 13.14 -3.87
CA LYS A 309 2.44 13.10 -4.43
C LYS A 309 2.48 12.01 -5.49
N GLY A 310 2.94 12.31 -6.71
CA GLY A 310 3.22 11.30 -7.72
C GLY A 310 4.46 10.51 -7.31
N GLY A 311 5.63 11.12 -7.44
CA GLY A 311 6.87 10.52 -6.96
C GLY A 311 7.94 10.58 -8.03
N ALA A 312 8.53 9.44 -8.34
CA ALA A 312 9.54 9.31 -9.38
C ALA A 312 8.93 8.61 -10.59
N GLY A 313 8.83 9.31 -11.71
CA GLY A 313 8.27 8.77 -12.95
C GLY A 313 7.44 9.83 -13.65
N MET A 314 6.51 9.39 -14.49
CA MET A 314 5.53 10.22 -15.17
C MET A 314 4.15 9.98 -14.53
N ASP A 315 3.78 10.87 -13.62
CA ASP A 315 2.62 10.65 -12.76
C ASP A 315 1.39 11.42 -13.23
N SER A 316 0.23 10.80 -13.06
CA SER A 316 -1.06 11.30 -13.54
C SER A 316 -2.07 11.45 -12.41
N ALA A 317 -2.64 12.65 -12.27
CA ALA A 317 -3.83 12.88 -11.45
C ALA A 317 -5.10 12.87 -12.32
N VAL A 318 -6.09 12.06 -11.96
CA VAL A 318 -7.36 11.92 -12.68
C VAL A 318 -8.47 12.53 -11.84
N PHE A 319 -9.15 13.53 -12.39
CA PHE A 319 -10.28 14.21 -11.76
C PHE A 319 -11.59 13.82 -12.44
N SER A 320 -12.65 13.68 -11.65
CA SER A 320 -13.99 13.44 -12.18
C SER A 320 -14.67 14.76 -12.58
N GLY A 321 -14.87 14.96 -13.88
CA GLY A 321 -15.54 16.15 -14.40
C GLY A 321 -14.78 16.88 -15.50
N ALA A 322 -15.47 17.81 -16.15
CA ALA A 322 -14.90 18.60 -17.23
C ALA A 322 -13.88 19.62 -16.70
N ARG A 323 -12.80 19.90 -17.45
CA ARG A 323 -11.76 20.86 -17.08
C ARG A 323 -12.29 22.24 -16.66
N ALA A 324 -13.41 22.69 -17.23
CA ALA A 324 -14.00 23.99 -16.91
C ALA A 324 -14.54 24.11 -15.47
N THR A 325 -14.76 23.00 -14.76
CA THR A 325 -15.19 22.98 -13.36
C THR A 325 -14.03 23.09 -12.36
N TYR A 326 -12.80 23.16 -12.87
CA TYR A 326 -11.57 23.19 -12.07
C TYR A 326 -10.75 24.43 -12.37
N LYS A 327 -10.13 24.96 -11.32
CA LYS A 327 -9.09 25.98 -11.40
C LYS A 327 -7.74 25.33 -11.09
N VAL A 328 -6.90 25.20 -12.11
CA VAL A 328 -5.50 24.79 -11.97
C VAL A 328 -4.68 26.04 -11.64
N THR A 329 -3.96 26.01 -10.53
CA THR A 329 -3.05 27.09 -10.09
C THR A 329 -1.69 26.47 -9.77
N ALA A 330 -0.67 26.73 -10.58
CA ALA A 330 0.68 26.25 -10.27
C ALA A 330 1.34 27.10 -9.17
N SER A 331 2.22 26.48 -8.38
CA SER A 331 3.19 27.20 -7.56
C SER A 331 4.39 27.60 -8.40
N THR A 332 4.88 28.82 -8.20
CA THR A 332 5.83 29.53 -9.06
C THR A 332 7.30 29.13 -8.87
N THR A 333 7.60 27.97 -8.28
CA THR A 333 8.97 27.48 -8.12
C THR A 333 9.20 26.25 -9.00
N ALA A 334 10.38 26.17 -9.64
CA ALA A 334 10.75 25.12 -10.59
C ALA A 334 10.74 23.68 -10.03
N THR A 335 10.39 23.51 -8.75
CA THR A 335 10.22 22.25 -8.01
C THR A 335 8.98 22.28 -7.08
N GLY A 336 8.03 23.20 -7.29
CA GLY A 336 6.96 23.50 -6.32
C GLY A 336 5.60 22.91 -6.66
N ASP A 337 4.98 22.31 -5.65
CA ASP A 337 3.61 21.78 -5.61
C ASP A 337 2.61 22.59 -6.48
N SER A 338 1.87 21.93 -7.36
CA SER A 338 0.71 22.51 -8.04
C SER A 338 -0.55 22.36 -7.18
N THR A 339 -1.46 23.33 -7.22
CA THR A 339 -2.78 23.19 -6.59
C THR A 339 -3.84 23.11 -7.68
N VAL A 340 -4.76 22.15 -7.55
CA VAL A 340 -5.92 22.01 -8.41
C VAL A 340 -7.14 22.13 -7.53
N ALA A 341 -7.92 23.19 -7.70
CA ALA A 341 -9.12 23.42 -6.92
C ALA A 341 -10.38 23.18 -7.77
N ALA A 342 -11.26 22.28 -7.32
CA ALA A 342 -12.64 22.27 -7.83
C ALA A 342 -13.30 23.61 -7.51
N ILE A 343 -14.05 24.18 -8.46
CA ILE A 343 -14.74 25.46 -8.25
C ILE A 343 -15.79 25.29 -7.13
N GLY A 344 -15.55 25.93 -5.98
CA GLY A 344 -16.43 25.87 -4.81
C GLY A 344 -16.15 24.73 -3.82
N GLY A 345 -15.15 23.88 -4.09
CA GLY A 345 -14.69 22.81 -3.20
C GLY A 345 -13.38 23.14 -2.48
N ALA A 346 -12.90 22.20 -1.65
CA ALA A 346 -11.53 22.25 -1.14
C ALA A 346 -10.53 22.04 -2.29
N ALA A 347 -9.32 22.56 -2.15
CA ALA A 347 -8.27 22.38 -3.15
C ALA A 347 -7.53 21.07 -2.95
N ASP A 348 -7.31 20.33 -4.03
CA ASP A 348 -6.35 19.24 -4.08
C ASP A 348 -4.94 19.82 -4.27
N THR A 349 -4.00 19.33 -3.47
CA THR A 349 -2.58 19.71 -3.56
C THR A 349 -1.83 18.58 -4.26
N LEU A 350 -1.20 18.88 -5.39
CA LEU A 350 -0.49 17.93 -6.24
C LEU A 350 1.01 18.25 -6.23
N SER A 351 1.85 17.29 -5.91
CA SER A 351 3.31 17.43 -5.93
C SER A 351 3.92 16.32 -6.77
N GLY A 352 4.90 16.64 -7.62
CA GLY A 352 5.48 15.67 -8.56
C GLY A 352 4.41 14.95 -9.40
N ILE A 353 3.43 15.71 -9.92
CA ILE A 353 2.44 15.22 -10.88
C ILE A 353 2.70 15.96 -12.19
N GLU A 354 2.92 15.21 -13.26
CA GLU A 354 3.24 15.78 -14.56
C GLU A 354 1.99 15.92 -15.43
N ARG A 355 0.96 15.10 -15.20
CA ARG A 355 -0.23 15.03 -16.05
C ARG A 355 -1.50 15.16 -15.20
N ILE A 356 -2.44 15.97 -15.67
CA ILE A 356 -3.82 15.98 -15.18
C ILE A 356 -4.75 15.52 -16.28
N GLN A 357 -5.60 14.56 -15.96
CA GLN A 357 -6.70 14.10 -16.80
C GLN A 357 -8.04 14.58 -16.23
N PHE A 358 -8.83 15.23 -17.08
CA PHE A 358 -10.24 15.54 -16.85
C PHE A 358 -11.09 14.71 -17.83
N ASP A 359 -12.42 14.71 -17.65
CA ASP A 359 -13.34 13.97 -18.53
C ASP A 359 -13.21 14.37 -20.02
N ASN A 360 -12.82 15.62 -20.29
CA ASN A 360 -12.83 16.20 -21.64
C ASN A 360 -11.52 16.90 -22.06
N ALA A 361 -10.49 16.89 -21.22
CA ALA A 361 -9.23 17.59 -21.52
C ALA A 361 -8.07 17.04 -20.70
N ASN A 362 -6.85 17.28 -21.17
CA ASN A 362 -5.62 16.95 -20.46
C ASN A 362 -4.76 18.20 -20.29
N VAL A 363 -4.04 18.27 -19.18
CA VAL A 363 -3.14 19.37 -18.84
C VAL A 363 -1.80 18.78 -18.41
N ALA A 364 -0.72 19.23 -19.04
CA ALA A 364 0.64 18.91 -18.64
C ALA A 364 1.17 19.99 -17.66
N LEU A 365 1.76 19.56 -16.55
CA LEU A 365 2.26 20.42 -15.47
C LEU A 365 3.78 20.57 -15.46
N ASP A 366 4.51 19.72 -16.18
CA ASP A 366 5.97 19.77 -16.40
C ASP A 366 6.38 20.91 -17.35
N ILE A 367 6.02 22.14 -16.99
CA ILE A 367 6.30 23.36 -17.77
C ILE A 367 7.80 23.68 -17.91
N THR A 368 8.63 23.09 -17.04
CA THR A 368 10.10 23.11 -17.12
C THR A 368 10.66 21.83 -17.76
N GLY A 369 9.86 20.76 -17.86
CA GLY A 369 10.21 19.48 -18.45
C GLY A 369 9.78 19.35 -19.91
N ASN A 370 9.43 18.12 -20.32
CA ASN A 370 9.17 17.75 -21.71
C ASN A 370 8.04 18.57 -22.35
N ALA A 371 6.91 18.74 -21.67
CA ALA A 371 5.80 19.51 -22.25
C ALA A 371 6.14 20.99 -22.41
N GLY A 372 6.85 21.57 -21.44
CA GLY A 372 7.37 22.92 -21.54
C GLY A 372 8.33 23.12 -22.72
N GLN A 373 9.28 22.19 -22.88
CA GLN A 373 10.25 22.18 -23.97
C GLN A 373 9.56 22.08 -25.34
N ALA A 374 8.62 21.13 -25.49
CA ALA A 374 7.86 20.97 -26.71
C ALA A 374 7.08 22.25 -27.08
N TYR A 375 6.41 22.88 -26.10
CA TYR A 375 5.67 24.12 -26.31
C TYR A 375 6.59 25.28 -26.73
N ARG A 376 7.72 25.47 -26.04
CA ARG A 376 8.69 26.53 -26.36
C ARG A 376 9.31 26.33 -27.74
N LEU A 377 9.57 25.09 -28.14
CA LEU A 377 10.17 24.80 -29.43
C LEU A 377 9.21 25.10 -30.59
N TYR A 378 7.91 24.89 -30.41
CA TYR A 378 6.88 25.35 -31.36
C TYR A 378 6.87 26.87 -31.51
N GLN A 379 6.94 27.61 -30.41
CA GLN A 379 7.01 29.07 -30.46
C GLN A 379 8.31 29.52 -31.13
N ALA A 380 9.45 28.91 -30.79
CA ALA A 380 10.74 29.33 -31.32
C ALA A 380 10.89 29.01 -32.82
N ALA A 381 10.37 27.86 -33.24
CA ALA A 381 10.45 27.43 -34.63
C ALA A 381 9.41 28.12 -35.50
N PHE A 382 8.15 28.21 -35.05
CA PHE A 382 7.01 28.56 -35.91
C PHE A 382 6.26 29.82 -35.48
N ASN A 383 6.65 30.45 -34.36
CA ASN A 383 6.04 31.67 -33.82
C ASN A 383 4.51 31.55 -33.65
N ARG A 384 4.06 30.39 -33.15
CA ARG A 384 2.64 30.11 -32.89
C ARG A 384 2.43 29.25 -31.66
N THR A 385 1.22 29.31 -31.13
CA THR A 385 0.72 28.32 -30.18
C THR A 385 0.65 26.94 -30.88
N PRO A 386 1.14 25.86 -30.23
CA PRO A 386 0.99 24.51 -30.75
C PRO A 386 -0.50 24.14 -30.92
N ASP A 387 -0.81 23.33 -31.92
CA ASP A 387 -2.09 22.63 -31.94
C ASP A 387 -2.09 21.49 -30.91
N LEU A 388 -3.25 21.20 -30.30
CA LEU A 388 -3.33 20.30 -29.15
C LEU A 388 -2.88 18.87 -29.47
N GLY A 389 -3.21 18.37 -30.66
CA GLY A 389 -2.88 17.01 -31.09
C GLY A 389 -1.40 16.85 -31.45
N GLY A 390 -0.85 17.79 -32.22
CA GLY A 390 0.57 17.83 -32.55
C GLY A 390 1.42 18.00 -31.29
N LEU A 391 1.01 18.84 -30.34
CA LEU A 391 1.70 18.97 -29.06
C LEU A 391 1.68 17.65 -28.27
N GLY A 392 0.52 16.98 -28.19
CA GLY A 392 0.42 15.70 -27.51
C GLY A 392 1.26 14.60 -28.13
N TYR A 393 1.46 14.62 -29.46
CA TYR A 393 2.40 13.73 -30.14
C TYR A 393 3.82 13.98 -29.63
N TRP A 394 4.31 15.23 -29.65
CA TRP A 394 5.68 15.53 -29.23
C TRP A 394 5.92 15.27 -27.74
N ILE A 395 4.96 15.62 -26.88
CA ILE A 395 5.01 15.29 -25.44
C ILE A 395 5.23 13.79 -25.28
N LYS A 396 4.41 12.95 -25.93
CA LYS A 396 4.56 11.49 -25.85
C LYS A 396 5.91 11.01 -26.37
N GLN A 397 6.41 11.55 -27.47
CA GLN A 397 7.71 11.14 -28.01
C GLN A 397 8.84 11.47 -27.03
N MET A 398 8.80 12.67 -26.42
CA MET A 398 9.81 13.12 -25.45
C MET A 398 9.71 12.34 -24.13
N ASP A 399 8.50 12.03 -23.66
CA ASP A 399 8.27 11.16 -22.50
C ASP A 399 8.81 9.75 -22.72
N ASN A 400 8.89 9.29 -23.98
CA ASN A 400 9.54 8.03 -24.37
C ASN A 400 11.04 8.18 -24.70
N GLY A 401 11.67 9.30 -24.33
CA GLY A 401 13.12 9.51 -24.42
C GLY A 401 13.61 10.22 -25.67
N MET A 402 12.73 10.74 -26.55
CA MET A 402 13.17 11.63 -27.64
C MET A 402 13.77 12.92 -27.07
N SER A 403 14.95 13.31 -27.55
CA SER A 403 15.57 14.56 -27.12
C SER A 403 14.92 15.79 -27.78
N ILE A 404 15.04 16.96 -27.14
CA ILE A 404 14.63 18.23 -27.75
C ILE A 404 15.38 18.50 -29.07
N LEU A 405 16.62 18.02 -29.21
CA LEU A 405 17.41 18.16 -30.44
C LEU A 405 16.82 17.33 -31.59
N ASP A 406 16.33 16.11 -31.31
CA ASP A 406 15.65 15.29 -32.31
C ASP A 406 14.34 15.94 -32.74
N MET A 407 13.56 16.49 -31.81
CA MET A 407 12.36 17.25 -32.12
C MET A 407 12.69 18.50 -32.96
N ALA A 408 13.72 19.26 -32.60
CA ALA A 408 14.18 20.42 -33.36
C ALA A 408 14.63 20.03 -34.77
N ALA A 409 15.33 18.91 -34.92
CA ALA A 409 15.69 18.37 -36.23
C ALA A 409 14.45 18.07 -37.06
N ASN A 410 13.43 17.41 -36.49
CA ASN A 410 12.17 17.17 -37.19
C ASN A 410 11.49 18.49 -37.60
N PHE A 411 11.52 19.51 -36.76
CA PHE A 411 10.94 20.82 -37.08
C PHE A 411 11.67 21.51 -38.22
N THR A 412 13.00 21.51 -38.25
CA THR A 412 13.78 22.11 -39.35
C THR A 412 13.56 21.42 -40.70
N HIS A 413 13.14 20.15 -40.70
CA HIS A 413 12.78 19.40 -41.91
C HIS A 413 11.29 19.47 -42.25
N ALA A 414 10.46 20.11 -41.41
CA ALA A 414 9.03 20.22 -41.65
C ALA A 414 8.74 21.18 -42.82
N PRO A 415 7.70 20.91 -43.64
CA PRO A 415 7.28 21.84 -44.70
C PRO A 415 6.94 23.25 -44.19
N GLU A 416 6.44 23.35 -42.95
CA GLU A 416 6.16 24.61 -42.27
C GLU A 416 7.44 25.44 -42.07
N PHE A 417 8.56 24.80 -41.72
CA PHE A 417 9.85 25.47 -41.60
C PHE A 417 10.34 26.01 -42.94
N ALA A 418 10.28 25.21 -44.00
CA ALA A 418 10.66 25.68 -45.33
C ALA A 418 9.77 26.84 -45.83
N THR A 419 8.52 26.90 -45.38
CA THR A 419 7.59 28.00 -45.69
C THR A 419 7.97 29.29 -44.95
N LEU A 420 8.36 29.19 -43.68
CA LEU A 420 8.68 30.33 -42.83
C LEU A 420 10.10 30.88 -43.04
N TYR A 421 11.08 30.00 -43.24
CA TYR A 421 12.49 30.37 -43.35
C TYR A 421 12.97 30.36 -44.81
N GLY A 422 12.19 29.80 -45.74
CA GLY A 422 12.60 29.58 -47.12
C GLY A 422 13.18 28.18 -47.35
N ALA A 423 13.30 27.77 -48.62
CA ALA A 423 13.74 26.42 -48.96
C ALA A 423 15.22 26.15 -48.63
N ASN A 424 16.06 27.18 -48.61
CA ASN A 424 17.48 27.12 -48.29
C ASN A 424 17.92 28.46 -47.66
N PRO A 425 17.52 28.78 -46.42
CA PRO A 425 17.91 30.03 -45.79
C PRO A 425 19.42 30.11 -45.62
N SER A 426 19.97 31.30 -45.83
CA SER A 426 21.33 31.61 -45.38
C SER A 426 21.42 31.63 -43.86
N ASN A 427 22.64 31.48 -43.33
CA ASN A 427 22.86 31.57 -41.88
C ASN A 427 22.38 32.91 -41.31
N ALA A 428 22.57 34.02 -42.04
CA ALA A 428 22.08 35.33 -41.64
C ALA A 428 20.55 35.39 -41.53
N GLU A 429 19.82 34.75 -42.45
CA GLU A 429 18.36 34.66 -42.41
C GLU A 429 17.89 33.79 -41.25
N LEU A 430 18.56 32.66 -40.99
CA LEU A 430 18.26 31.80 -39.84
C LEU A 430 18.40 32.56 -38.52
N VAL A 431 19.52 33.28 -38.33
CA VAL A 431 19.78 34.04 -37.10
C VAL A 431 18.66 35.06 -36.88
N ASN A 432 18.37 35.90 -37.87
CA ASN A 432 17.32 36.91 -37.75
C ASN A 432 15.96 36.30 -37.42
N ASN A 433 15.56 35.25 -38.13
CA ASN A 433 14.27 34.62 -37.92
C ASN A 433 14.15 33.95 -36.53
N PHE A 434 15.21 33.33 -36.00
CA PHE A 434 15.19 32.77 -34.65
C PHE A 434 15.07 33.86 -33.56
N TYR A 435 15.74 35.01 -33.73
CA TYR A 435 15.52 36.17 -32.85
C TYR A 435 14.07 36.66 -32.89
N HIS A 436 13.48 36.79 -34.08
CA HIS A 436 12.10 37.25 -34.22
C HIS A 436 11.07 36.26 -33.66
N ASN A 437 11.25 34.97 -33.93
CA ASN A 437 10.27 33.96 -33.55
C ASN A 437 10.37 33.60 -32.07
N ALA A 438 11.59 33.35 -31.56
CA ALA A 438 11.77 32.96 -30.16
C ALA A 438 11.78 34.15 -29.20
N LEU A 439 12.45 35.25 -29.57
CA LEU A 439 12.72 36.36 -28.63
C LEU A 439 11.85 37.60 -28.92
N HIS A 440 11.06 37.59 -30.01
CA HIS A 440 10.16 38.68 -30.39
C HIS A 440 10.84 40.05 -30.51
N ARG A 441 12.10 40.07 -30.96
CA ARG A 441 12.88 41.30 -31.14
C ARG A 441 13.93 41.14 -32.24
N ASP A 442 14.47 42.26 -32.67
CA ASP A 442 15.66 42.27 -33.54
C ASP A 442 16.89 41.76 -32.79
N ALA A 443 17.77 41.11 -33.53
CA ALA A 443 19.09 40.73 -33.03
C ALA A 443 19.94 41.99 -32.80
N GLU A 444 20.53 42.10 -31.61
CA GLU A 444 21.55 43.11 -31.37
C GLU A 444 22.81 42.82 -32.19
N PRO A 445 23.57 43.84 -32.64
CA PRO A 445 24.68 43.63 -33.57
C PRO A 445 25.74 42.60 -33.09
N ALA A 446 26.03 42.58 -31.79
CA ALA A 446 26.99 41.65 -31.22
C ALA A 446 26.46 40.21 -31.18
N GLY A 447 25.20 40.01 -30.80
CA GLY A 447 24.58 38.69 -30.78
C GLY A 447 24.38 38.12 -32.17
N PHE A 448 23.93 38.95 -33.12
CA PHE A 448 23.84 38.57 -34.53
C PHE A 448 25.20 38.10 -35.08
N ALA A 449 26.26 38.88 -34.85
CA ALA A 449 27.61 38.54 -35.30
C ALA A 449 28.14 37.25 -34.65
N TYR A 450 27.87 37.05 -33.36
CA TYR A 450 28.24 35.83 -32.65
C TYR A 450 27.55 34.60 -33.25
N TRP A 451 26.22 34.63 -33.37
CA TRP A 451 25.45 33.50 -33.89
C TRP A 451 25.76 33.19 -35.36
N LEU A 452 26.00 34.22 -36.16
CA LEU A 452 26.45 34.05 -37.54
C LEU A 452 27.83 33.37 -37.62
N ASP A 453 28.81 33.80 -36.80
CA ASP A 453 30.15 33.19 -36.78
C ASP A 453 30.11 31.70 -36.42
N VAL A 454 29.34 31.33 -35.39
CA VAL A 454 29.25 29.92 -34.96
C VAL A 454 28.56 29.03 -35.99
N LEU A 455 27.59 29.55 -36.75
CA LEU A 455 26.97 28.83 -37.87
C LEU A 455 27.90 28.74 -39.09
N ASP A 456 28.55 29.84 -39.48
CA ASP A 456 29.46 29.89 -40.63
C ASP A 456 30.67 28.96 -40.45
N ARG A 457 31.18 28.89 -39.21
CA ARG A 457 32.26 27.99 -38.82
C ARG A 457 31.80 26.58 -38.48
N LYS A 458 30.48 26.30 -38.54
CA LYS A 458 29.85 25.01 -38.24
C LYS A 458 30.17 24.50 -36.83
N LEU A 459 30.35 25.41 -35.89
CA LEU A 459 30.53 25.09 -34.48
C LEU A 459 29.20 24.67 -33.83
N VAL A 460 28.09 25.14 -34.40
CA VAL A 460 26.73 24.72 -34.09
C VAL A 460 25.95 24.55 -35.38
N THR A 461 24.98 23.65 -35.37
CA THR A 461 24.00 23.46 -36.44
C THR A 461 22.78 24.37 -36.24
N ALA A 462 21.99 24.56 -37.29
CA ALA A 462 20.70 25.27 -37.18
C ALA A 462 19.75 24.59 -36.18
N VAL A 463 19.82 23.26 -36.07
CA VAL A 463 19.05 22.46 -35.11
C VAL A 463 19.45 22.79 -33.67
N GLU A 464 20.75 22.77 -33.37
CA GLU A 464 21.27 23.12 -32.05
C GLU A 464 20.97 24.58 -31.71
N MET A 465 21.11 25.49 -32.68
CA MET A 465 20.78 26.90 -32.49
C MET A 465 19.29 27.09 -32.16
N LEU A 466 18.39 26.45 -32.88
CA LEU A 466 16.96 26.51 -32.59
C LEU A 466 16.64 26.02 -31.17
N ALA A 467 17.22 24.90 -30.75
CA ALA A 467 17.04 24.39 -29.39
C ALA A 467 17.61 25.35 -28.33
N MET A 468 18.77 25.97 -28.57
CA MET A 468 19.35 26.97 -27.68
C MET A 468 18.49 28.24 -27.57
N PHE A 469 17.88 28.71 -28.66
CA PHE A 469 16.96 29.84 -28.62
C PHE A 469 15.66 29.48 -27.88
N SER A 470 15.10 28.31 -28.16
CA SER A 470 13.91 27.77 -27.47
C SER A 470 14.11 27.74 -25.96
N GLU A 471 15.25 27.26 -25.50
CA GLU A 471 15.55 27.08 -24.08
C GLU A 471 16.31 28.24 -23.45
N SER A 472 16.46 29.36 -24.15
CA SER A 472 17.04 30.57 -23.60
C SER A 472 16.19 31.10 -22.44
N ALA A 473 16.84 31.70 -21.43
CA ALA A 473 16.12 32.29 -20.30
C ALA A 473 15.11 33.37 -20.73
N GLU A 474 15.41 34.07 -21.83
CA GLU A 474 14.52 35.08 -22.41
C GLU A 474 13.25 34.45 -23.01
N ASN A 475 13.37 33.36 -23.78
CA ASN A 475 12.20 32.67 -24.33
C ASN A 475 11.40 31.94 -23.24
N GLN A 476 12.07 31.34 -22.26
CA GLN A 476 11.37 30.74 -21.12
C GLN A 476 10.52 31.79 -20.38
N ALA A 477 11.08 32.99 -20.14
CA ALA A 477 10.37 34.08 -19.50
C ALA A 477 9.22 34.64 -20.35
N SER A 478 9.35 34.67 -21.68
CA SER A 478 8.29 35.15 -22.57
C SER A 478 7.10 34.18 -22.63
N VAL A 479 7.36 32.87 -22.61
CA VAL A 479 6.34 31.82 -22.71
C VAL A 479 5.69 31.51 -21.36
N GLN A 480 6.43 31.66 -20.25
CA GLN A 480 5.98 31.30 -18.91
C GLN A 480 4.57 31.80 -18.57
N PRO A 481 4.19 33.08 -18.79
CA PRO A 481 2.85 33.58 -18.44
C PRO A 481 1.70 32.82 -19.13
N VAL A 482 1.96 32.19 -20.28
CA VAL A 482 0.97 31.46 -21.07
C VAL A 482 0.79 30.02 -20.57
N ILE A 483 1.87 29.42 -20.03
CA ILE A 483 1.88 28.00 -19.64
C ILE A 483 1.87 27.78 -18.13
N ILE A 484 1.96 28.84 -17.32
CA ILE A 484 2.08 28.73 -15.85
C ILE A 484 0.89 28.02 -15.18
N ALA A 485 -0.29 27.97 -15.81
CA ALA A 485 -1.44 27.22 -15.29
C ALA A 485 -1.54 25.80 -15.87
N GLY A 486 -0.43 25.29 -16.41
CA GLY A 486 -0.35 24.04 -17.15
C GLY A 486 -0.65 24.22 -18.65
N ILE A 487 -0.26 23.22 -19.43
CA ILE A 487 -0.31 23.21 -20.89
C ILE A 487 -1.42 22.27 -21.35
N ALA A 488 -2.45 22.79 -22.01
CA ALA A 488 -3.50 21.95 -22.59
C ALA A 488 -2.96 21.17 -23.81
N TYR A 489 -3.31 19.88 -23.91
CA TYR A 489 -2.96 19.04 -25.06
C TYR A 489 -4.00 17.92 -25.26
N THR A 490 -3.94 17.25 -26.41
CA THR A 490 -4.69 16.02 -26.69
C THR A 490 -3.71 14.85 -26.70
N PRO A 491 -3.83 13.87 -25.78
CA PRO A 491 -2.95 12.70 -25.76
C PRO A 491 -2.92 12.00 -27.12
N TYR A 492 -1.73 11.56 -27.53
CA TYR A 492 -1.54 10.86 -28.79
C TYR A 492 -1.58 9.34 -28.59
N GLY A 493 -2.38 8.65 -29.39
CA GLY A 493 -2.50 7.18 -29.37
C GLY A 493 -3.90 6.72 -29.00
#